data_AF-A0AAE1R2E7-F1
#
_entry.id   AF-A0AAE1R2E7-F1
#
_cell.length_a   1.000
_cell.length_b   1.000
_cell.length_c   1.000
_cell.angle_alpha   90.00
_cell.angle_beta   90.00
_cell.angle_gamma   90.00
#
_symmetry.space_group_name_H-M   'P 1'
#
loop_
_entity.id
_entity.type
_entity.pdbx_description
1 polymer ?
#
loop_
_entity_poly.entity_id
_entity_poly.type
_entity_poly.pdbx_seq_one_letter_code
_entity_poly.pdbx_strand_id
1 'polypeptide(L)' 'MSDISVSSLRTCHCGLVPRQFTSKTLSNSGRNFHKCANRDKSCGYWKWDDKDFSDGAVIAINQLQL' A
#
# COMPACT_ATOMS: atom_id res chain seq x y z
N MET A 1 -1.39 3.32 -27.55
CA MET A 1 -0.49 3.63 -26.41
C MET A 1 -1.35 3.44 -25.18
N SER A 2 -1.20 2.32 -24.50
CA SER A 2 -2.12 1.91 -23.43
C SER A 2 -2.10 2.94 -22.32
N ASP A 3 -3.24 3.62 -22.14
CA ASP A 3 -3.58 4.39 -20.97
C ASP A 3 -3.18 3.59 -19.74
N ILE A 4 -2.06 3.98 -19.13
CA ILE A 4 -1.79 3.62 -17.75
C ILE A 4 -2.99 4.18 -17.02
N SER A 5 -3.91 3.30 -16.64
CA SER A 5 -4.98 3.65 -15.72
C SER A 5 -4.26 4.33 -14.57
N VAL A 6 -4.40 5.66 -14.48
CA VAL A 6 -3.94 6.47 -13.35
C VAL A 6 -4.88 6.08 -12.22
N SER A 7 -4.75 4.84 -11.75
CA SER A 7 -5.38 4.33 -10.57
C SER A 7 -4.69 5.05 -9.44
N SER A 8 -5.19 6.26 -9.17
CA SER A 8 -4.95 7.07 -7.99
C SER A 8 -3.50 7.06 -7.52
N LEU A 9 -2.62 7.80 -8.20
CA LEU A 9 -1.26 8.02 -7.71
C LEU A 9 -1.35 8.55 -6.27
N ARG A 10 -1.13 7.66 -5.28
CA ARG A 10 -1.28 8.01 -3.87
C ARG A 10 -0.21 9.04 -3.56
N THR A 11 -0.59 10.23 -3.11
CA THR A 11 0.37 11.26 -2.68
C THR A 11 0.48 11.27 -1.16
N CYS A 12 1.67 11.54 -0.65
CA CYS A 12 1.84 11.84 0.77
C CYS A 12 1.42 13.29 1.08
N HIS A 13 1.40 13.66 2.36
CA HIS A 13 1.04 15.03 2.77
C HIS A 13 2.03 16.12 2.30
N CYS A 14 3.21 15.74 1.78
CA CYS A 14 4.12 16.67 1.10
C CYS A 14 3.75 16.93 -0.37
N GLY A 15 2.69 16.28 -0.91
CA GLY A 15 2.38 16.30 -2.34
C GLY A 15 3.29 15.41 -3.20
N LEU A 16 4.23 14.69 -2.59
CA LEU A 16 5.17 13.80 -3.29
C LEU A 16 4.59 12.39 -3.43
N VAL A 17 5.01 11.69 -4.48
CA VAL A 17 4.77 10.25 -4.63
C VAL A 17 5.57 9.51 -3.54
N PRO A 18 4.90 8.73 -2.66
CA PRO A 18 5.55 7.86 -1.70
C PRO A 18 6.46 6.83 -2.39
N ARG A 19 7.51 6.42 -1.68
CA ARG A 19 8.41 5.37 -2.17
C ARG A 19 7.98 4.03 -1.56
N GLN A 20 7.98 2.98 -2.38
CA GLN A 20 7.68 1.61 -1.95
C GLN A 20 8.91 0.95 -1.33
N PHE A 21 8.67 0.13 -0.31
CA PHE A 21 9.67 -0.65 0.42
C PHE A 21 9.09 -2.01 0.77
N THR A 22 9.96 -2.96 1.07
CA THR A 22 9.60 -4.29 1.59
C THR A 22 10.02 -4.38 3.05
N SER A 23 9.09 -4.80 3.92
CA SER A 23 9.35 -4.96 5.34
C SER A 23 10.29 -6.13 5.60
N LYS A 24 11.19 -5.92 6.57
CA LYS A 24 12.18 -6.90 7.04
C LYS A 24 11.95 -7.31 8.50
N THR A 25 10.86 -6.85 9.11
CA THR A 25 10.50 -7.25 10.48
C THR A 25 10.01 -8.69 10.48
N LEU A 26 10.34 -9.48 11.50
CA LEU A 26 9.92 -10.89 11.60
C LEU A 26 8.41 -11.08 11.40
N SER A 27 7.57 -10.22 11.99
CA SER A 27 6.11 -10.32 11.92
C SER A 27 5.49 -9.94 10.57
N ASN A 28 6.19 -9.19 9.73
CA ASN A 28 5.67 -8.69 8.45
C ASN A 28 6.69 -8.88 7.31
N SER A 29 7.56 -9.88 7.42
CA SER A 29 8.65 -10.07 6.48
C SER A 29 8.12 -10.24 5.05
N GLY A 30 8.69 -9.52 4.10
CA GLY A 30 8.28 -9.58 2.70
C GLY A 30 7.05 -8.73 2.34
N ARG A 31 6.34 -8.14 3.32
CA ARG A 31 5.18 -7.29 3.05
C ARG A 31 5.61 -5.90 2.54
N ASN A 32 5.00 -5.44 1.46
CA ASN A 32 5.30 -4.14 0.87
C ASN A 32 4.55 -3.01 1.58
N PHE A 33 5.20 -1.86 1.71
CA PHE A 33 4.61 -0.64 2.25
C PHE A 33 5.13 0.59 1.50
N HIS A 34 4.37 1.68 1.56
CA HIS A 34 4.72 2.97 1.00
C HIS A 34 4.96 3.96 2.13
N LYS A 35 6.03 4.78 2.04
CA LYS A 35 6.26 5.89 2.98
C LYS A 35 6.73 7.16 2.27
N CYS A 36 6.65 8.29 2.96
CA CYS A 36 7.12 9.58 2.43
C CYS A 36 8.55 9.45 1.88
N ALA A 37 8.76 9.94 0.65
CA ALA A 37 10.05 9.90 -0.02
C ALA A 37 11.06 10.92 0.55
N ASN A 38 10.59 11.96 1.25
CA ASN A 38 11.45 12.91 1.94
C ASN A 38 11.90 12.31 3.27
N ARG A 39 13.19 11.98 3.38
CA ARG A 39 13.75 11.34 4.58
C ARG A 39 13.97 12.35 5.71
N ASP A 40 14.49 13.53 5.39
CA ASP A 40 14.93 14.52 6.40
C ASP A 40 13.75 15.35 6.93
N LYS A 41 12.75 15.60 6.09
CA LYS A 41 11.49 16.29 6.45
C LYS A 41 10.28 15.43 6.08
N SER A 42 10.29 14.18 6.55
CA SER A 42 9.17 13.26 6.35
C SER A 42 7.89 13.82 6.94
N CYS A 43 6.78 13.77 6.18
CA CYS A 43 5.45 14.09 6.71
C CYS A 43 4.80 12.93 7.50
N GLY A 44 5.53 11.85 7.75
CA GLY A 44 5.01 10.69 8.49
C GLY A 44 4.07 9.78 7.69
N TYR A 45 3.78 10.08 6.42
CA TYR A 45 2.97 9.20 5.57
C TYR A 45 3.54 7.78 5.55
N TRP A 46 2.69 6.80 5.84
CA TRP A 46 2.99 5.38 5.79
C TRP A 46 1.70 4.58 5.56
N LYS A 47 1.71 3.61 4.64
CA LYS A 47 0.60 2.66 4.40
C LYS A 47 1.13 1.31 3.90
N TRP A 48 0.45 0.23 4.26
CA TRP A 48 0.68 -1.06 3.61
C TRP A 48 0.24 -1.03 2.15
N ASP A 49 0.94 -1.81 1.32
CA ASP A 49 0.65 -2.02 -0.11
C ASP A 49 -0.18 -3.29 -0.29
N ASP A 50 -1.20 -3.47 0.55
CA ASP A 50 -2.09 -4.62 0.41
C ASP A 50 -3.04 -4.38 -0.75
N LYS A 51 -3.42 -5.46 -1.44
CA LYS A 51 -4.48 -5.39 -2.43
C LYS A 51 -5.82 -5.19 -1.70
N ASP A 52 -6.60 -4.21 -2.14
CA ASP A 52 -7.99 -4.12 -1.76
C ASP A 52 -8.72 -5.33 -2.36
N PHE A 53 -9.12 -6.28 -1.52
CA PHE A 53 -10.01 -7.36 -1.93
C PHE A 53 -11.41 -6.77 -2.12
N SER A 54 -12.11 -7.17 -3.19
CA SER A 54 -13.51 -6.78 -3.34
C SER A 54 -14.36 -7.35 -2.21
N ASP A 55 -15.50 -6.72 -1.91
CA ASP A 55 -16.43 -7.19 -0.88
C ASP A 55 -16.83 -8.66 -1.09
N GLY A 56 -16.98 -9.10 -2.34
CA GLY A 56 -17.25 -10.50 -2.69
C GLY A 56 -16.11 -11.46 -2.31
N ALA A 57 -14.85 -11.04 -2.45
CA ALA A 57 -13.70 -11.83 -2.03
C ALA A 57 -13.59 -11.90 -0.50
N VAL A 58 -13.89 -10.81 0.21
CA VAL A 58 -13.94 -10.80 1.69
C VAL A 58 -15.04 -11.72 2.22
N ILE A 59 -16.23 -11.69 1.61
CA ILE A 59 -17.35 -12.58 1.98
C ILE A 59 -16.98 -14.05 1.79
N ALA A 60 -16.37 -14.39 0.64
CA ALA A 60 -15.94 -15.76 0.36
C ALA A 60 -14.90 -16.27 1.37
N ILE A 61 -13.92 -15.44 1.75
CA ILE A 61 -12.92 -15.80 2.77
C ILE A 61 -13.60 -16.12 4.11
N ASN A 62 -14.55 -15.30 4.55
CA ASN A 62 -15.25 -15.50 5.83
C ASN A 62 -16.14 -16.75 5.82
N GLN A 63 -16.69 -17.14 4.66
CA GLN A 63 -17.52 -18.34 4.52
C GLN A 63 -16.73 -19.66 4.44
N LEU A 64 -15.42 -19.59 4.16
CA LEU A 64 -14.52 -20.75 4.15
C LEU A 64 -13.95 -21.09 5.55
N GLN A 65 -14.32 -20.34 6.59
CA GLN A 65 -13.98 -20.64 7.99
C GLN A 65 -15.07 -21.46 8.72
N LEU A 66 -15.98 -22.10 7.98
CA LEU A 66 -16.97 -23.06 8.50
C LEU A 66 -16.46 -24.50 8.42
#